data_AF-A0A225UVD4-F1
#
_entry.id   AF-A0A225UVD4-F1
#
_cell.length_a   1.000
_cell.length_b   1.000
_cell.length_c   1.000
_cell.angle_alpha   90.00
_cell.angle_beta   90.00
_cell.angle_gamma   90.00
#
_symmetry.space_group_name_H-M   'P 1'
#
loop_
_entity.id
_entity.type
_entity.pdbx_description
1 polymer ?
#
loop_
_entity_poly.entity_id
_entity_poly.type
_entity_poly.pdbx_seq_one_letter_code
_entity_poly.pdbx_strand_id
1 'polypeptide(L)' 'MTYSGDLRWRAIILVYIYGMDSAIVGTIFGRHERSVRRWISKFEKNGTPCNTPTRLERSSNWPREVILFV' A
#
# COMPACT_ATOMS: atom_id res chain seq x y z
N MET A 1 2.66 14.02 -6.10
CA MET A 1 1.30 13.75 -5.60
C MET A 1 1.26 12.39 -4.90
N THR A 2 1.32 12.40 -3.57
CA THR A 2 1.60 11.29 -2.64
C THR A 2 0.37 10.41 -2.32
N TYR A 3 -0.62 10.31 -3.21
CA TYR A 3 -1.91 9.63 -2.94
C TYR A 3 -1.82 8.11 -2.69
N SER A 4 -0.70 7.47 -3.05
CA SER A 4 -0.51 6.01 -2.94
C SER A 4 -0.48 5.50 -1.49
N GLY A 5 -0.03 6.31 -0.53
CA GLY A 5 0.07 5.92 0.87
C GLY A 5 -1.27 6.04 1.61
N ASP A 6 -1.88 7.22 1.53
CA ASP A 6 -3.14 7.53 2.22
C ASP A 6 -4.27 6.59 1.82
N LEU A 7 -4.36 6.23 0.52
CA LEU A 7 -5.38 5.32 0.03
C LEU A 7 -5.28 3.93 0.67
N ARG A 8 -4.06 3.42 0.89
CA ARG A 8 -3.89 2.10 1.51
C ARG A 8 -4.25 2.13 2.98
N TRP A 9 -3.91 3.21 3.68
CA TRP A 9 -4.28 3.38 5.08
C TRP A 9 -5.79 3.49 5.25
N ARG A 10 -6.48 4.24 4.38
CA ARG A 10 -7.94 4.32 4.38
C ARG A 10 -8.58 2.95 4.11
N ALA A 11 -8.04 2.18 3.16
CA ALA A 11 -8.51 0.82 2.90
C ALA A 11 -8.32 -0.10 4.12
N ILE A 12 -7.19 -0.02 4.82
CA ILE A 12 -6.97 -0.79 6.05
C ILE A 12 -7.97 -0.38 7.12
N ILE A 13 -8.15 0.92 7.37
CA ILE A 13 -9.09 1.40 8.39
C ILE A 13 -10.50 0.85 8.13
N LEU A 14 -10.99 0.90 6.89
CA LEU A 14 -12.32 0.38 6.55
C LEU A 14 -12.46 -1.13 6.79
N VAL A 15 -11.43 -1.92 6.48
CA VAL A 15 -11.50 -3.38 6.71
C VAL A 15 -11.28 -3.74 8.18
N TYR A 16 -10.26 -3.17 8.83
CA TYR A 16 -9.80 -3.59 10.14
C TYR A 16 -10.58 -2.96 11.31
N ILE A 17 -10.94 -1.67 11.19
CA ILE A 17 -11.64 -0.94 12.25
C ILE A 17 -13.15 -1.04 12.04
N TYR A 18 -13.61 -0.86 10.80
CA TYR A 18 -15.04 -0.88 10.48
C TYR A 18 -15.56 -2.26 10.05
N GLY A 19 -14.70 -3.28 9.96
CA GLY A 19 -15.10 -4.65 9.64
C GLY A 19 -15.69 -4.81 8.24
N MET A 20 -15.42 -3.88 7.32
CA MET A 20 -15.96 -3.94 5.96
C MET A 20 -15.31 -5.05 5.14
N ASP A 21 -16.10 -5.69 4.28
CA ASP A 21 -15.57 -6.70 3.37
C ASP A 21 -14.57 -6.11 2.37
N SER A 22 -13.49 -6.85 2.13
CA SER A 22 -12.38 -6.40 1.29
C SER A 22 -12.76 -6.22 -0.18
N ALA A 23 -13.80 -6.90 -0.67
CA ALA A 23 -14.32 -6.71 -2.03
C ALA A 23 -15.09 -5.38 -2.14
N ILE A 24 -15.90 -5.04 -1.13
CA ILE A 24 -16.62 -3.75 -1.07
C ILE A 24 -15.61 -2.59 -1.03
N VAL A 25 -14.61 -2.69 -0.15
CA VAL A 25 -13.53 -1.68 -0.05
C VAL A 25 -12.76 -1.57 -1.36
N GLY A 26 -12.52 -2.69 -2.04
CA GLY A 26 -11.95 -2.69 -3.39
C GLY A 26 -12.78 -1.86 -4.38
N THR A 27 -14.09 -2.08 -4.43
CA THR A 27 -15.00 -1.32 -5.29
C THR A 27 -14.98 0.17 -4.98
N ILE A 28 -15.01 0.57 -3.70
CA ILE A 28 -14.96 1.98 -3.27
C ILE A 28 -13.70 2.70 -3.80
N PHE A 29 -12.55 2.03 -3.75
CA PHE A 29 -11.28 2.60 -4.19
C PHE A 29 -10.92 2.31 -5.65
N GLY A 30 -11.80 1.67 -6.43
CA GLY A 30 -11.52 1.27 -7.80
C GLY A 30 -10.34 0.29 -7.92
N ARG A 31 -10.19 -0.60 -6.93
CA ARG A 31 -9.09 -1.56 -6.83
C ARG A 31 -9.62 -2.98 -6.72
N HIS A 32 -8.86 -3.93 -7.29
CA HIS A 32 -9.16 -5.33 -7.07
C HIS A 32 -9.02 -5.71 -5.60
N GLU A 33 -9.93 -6.54 -5.09
CA GLU A 33 -9.91 -7.11 -3.74
C GLU A 33 -8.54 -7.68 -3.36
N ARG A 34 -7.87 -8.36 -4.30
CA ARG A 34 -6.51 -8.91 -4.09
C ARG A 34 -5.50 -7.84 -3.67
N SER A 35 -5.65 -6.61 -4.16
CA SER A 35 -4.78 -5.49 -3.79
C SER A 35 -5.03 -5.08 -2.34
N VAL A 36 -6.29 -5.01 -1.93
CA VAL A 36 -6.70 -4.68 -0.56
C VAL A 36 -6.20 -5.75 0.41
N ARG A 37 -6.44 -7.03 0.11
CA ARG A 37 -5.90 -8.16 0.90
C ARG A 37 -4.38 -8.10 1.01
N ARG A 38 -3.68 -7.80 -0.08
CA ARG A 38 -2.22 -7.66 -0.06
C ARG A 38 -1.75 -6.51 0.84
N TRP A 39 -2.49 -5.40 0.91
CA TRP A 39 -2.15 -4.30 1.83
C TRP A 39 -2.36 -4.69 3.28
N ILE A 40 -3.45 -5.39 3.57
CA ILE A 40 -3.75 -5.91 4.91
C ILE A 40 -2.65 -6.86 5.37
N SER A 41 -2.31 -7.89 4.57
CA SER A 41 -1.24 -8.83 4.93
C SER A 41 0.13 -8.15 5.10
N LYS A 42 0.41 -7.08 4.35
CA LYS A 42 1.63 -6.28 4.55
C LYS A 42 1.61 -5.53 5.87
N PHE A 43 0.46 -4.96 6.23
CA PHE A 43 0.30 -4.25 7.49
C PHE A 43 0.45 -5.21 8.68
N GLU A 44 -0.18 -6.38 8.64
CA GLU A 44 -0.01 -7.41 9.67
C GLU A 44 1.45 -7.84 9.84
N LYS A 45 2.19 -7.95 8.74
CA LYS A 45 3.59 -8.41 8.77
C LYS A 45 4.58 -7.32 9.17
N ASN A 46 4.39 -6.09 8.70
CA ASN A 46 5.41 -5.02 8.76
C ASN A 46 4.96 -3.79 9.56
N GLY A 47 3.72 -3.75 10.05
CA GLY A 47 3.12 -2.56 10.67
C GLY A 47 2.77 -1.44 9.68
N THR A 48 3.00 -1.63 8.38
CA THR A 48 2.69 -0.62 7.35
C THR A 48 2.25 -1.24 6.02
N PRO A 49 1.20 -0.71 5.36
CA PRO A 49 0.83 -1.09 3.99
C PRO A 49 1.76 -0.53 2.91
N CYS A 50 2.58 0.45 3.27
CA CYS A 50 3.47 1.13 2.35
C CYS A 50 4.68 0.25 2.01
N ASN A 51 5.30 0.52 0.86
CA ASN A 51 6.59 -0.11 0.59
C ASN A 51 7.64 0.56 1.47
N THR A 52 8.50 -0.22 2.12
CA THR A 52 9.67 0.32 2.78
C THR A 52 10.63 0.90 1.75
N PRO A 53 11.37 1.98 2.07
CA PRO A 53 12.30 2.62 1.14
C PRO A 53 13.34 1.64 0.57
N THR A 54 13.79 0.68 1.39
CA THR A 54 14.71 -0.39 0.98
C THR A 54 14.18 -1.27 -0.16
N ARG A 55 12.85 -1.40 -0.33
CA ARG A 55 12.26 -2.15 -1.45
C ARG A 55 12.26 -1.36 -2.75
N LEU A 56 12.08 -0.05 -2.68
CA LEU A 56 12.19 0.83 -3.85
C LEU A 56 13.61 0.80 -4.42
N GLU A 57 14.60 0.83 -3.53
CA GLU A 57 16.02 0.68 -3.88
C GLU A 57 16.28 -0.64 -4.62
N ARG A 58 15.71 -1.76 -4.19
CA ARG A 58 15.87 -3.06 -4.86
C ARG A 58 15.18 -3.17 -6.22
N SER A 59 14.16 -2.36 -6.49
CA SER A 59 13.48 -2.35 -7.81
C SER A 59 14.15 -1.42 -8.82
N SER A 60 15.01 -0.53 -8.33
CA SER A 60 15.80 0.37 -9.14
C SER A 60 17.14 -0.29 -9.42
N ASN A 61 17.43 -0.60 -10.69
CA ASN A 61 18.82 -0.92 -11.10
C ASN A 61 19.74 0.31 -11.02
N TRP A 62 19.20 1.48 -10.68
CA TRP A 62 19.94 2.72 -10.59
C TRP A 62 20.45 2.98 -9.17
N PRO A 63 21.68 3.50 -9.04
CA PRO A 63 22.22 3.92 -7.76
C PRO A 63 21.39 5.04 -7.13
N ARG A 64 21.45 5.10 -5.80
CA ARG A 64 20.57 5.91 -4.94
C ARG A 64 20.59 7.40 -5.28
N GLU A 65 21.73 7.88 -5.71
CA GLU A 65 22.00 9.26 -6.14
C GLU A 65 21.09 9.68 -7.30
N VAL A 66 20.82 8.76 -8.25
CA VAL A 66 20.00 9.02 -9.43
C VAL A 66 18.51 9.04 -9.06
N ILE A 67 18.08 8.17 -8.15
CA ILE A 67 16.68 8.08 -7.69
C ILE A 67 16.26 9.35 -6.94
N LEU A 68 17.17 9.91 -6.14
CA LEU A 68 16.88 11.09 -5.31
C LEU A 68 16.85 12.41 -6.11
N PHE A 69 17.39 12.41 -7.33
CA PHE A 69 17.46 13.58 -8.20
C PHE A 69 16.21 13.78 -9.08
N VAL A 70 15.35 12.76 -9.18
CA VAL A 70 14.12 12.74 -10.01
C VAL A 70 12.88 12.88 -9.12
#